data_AF-A0A1N6Y133-F1
#
_entry.id   AF-A0A1N6Y133-F1
#
_cell.length_a   1.000
_cell.length_b   1.000
_cell.length_c   1.000
_cell.angle_alpha   90.00
_cell.angle_beta   90.00
_cell.angle_gamma   90.00
#
_symmetry.space_group_name_H-M   'P 1'
#
loop_
_entity.id
_entity.type
_entity.pdbx_description
1 polymer ?
#
loop_
_entity_poly.entity_id
_entity_poly.type
_entity_poly.pdbx_seq_one_letter_code
_entity_poly.pdbx_strand_id
1 'polypeptide(L)'
;MDPRRRVWPRFLLGLAATGLLVGLMLGKWLSPGPAYLLEVREAPNGLVLWFDREPLAPRLQTLDGALLVQLDDAQGAAQAGRLALDQGEVRWRLRMADSALLLSFVATRPLRAEWRGEARGGQWRLELRLAGAE
;
A
#
# COMPACT_ATOMS: atom_id res chain seq x y z
N MET A 1 53.29 31.89 7.76
CA MET A 1 51.86 31.78 7.38
C MET A 1 51.72 30.56 6.48
N ASP A 2 51.23 29.45 7.02
CA ASP A 2 51.22 28.12 6.38
C ASP A 2 50.00 27.98 5.43
N PRO A 3 50.19 27.71 4.12
CA PRO A 3 49.11 27.67 3.12
C PRO A 3 48.25 26.40 3.17
N ARG A 4 48.56 25.44 4.05
CA ARG A 4 47.91 24.11 4.11
C ARG A 4 46.52 24.08 4.76
N ARG A 5 46.05 25.18 5.32
CA ARG A 5 44.80 25.22 6.13
C ARG A 5 43.53 25.55 5.32
N ARG A 6 43.63 25.82 4.02
CA ARG A 6 42.51 26.38 3.21
C ARG A 6 41.83 25.40 2.25
N VAL A 7 42.36 24.19 2.10
CA VAL A 7 41.81 23.16 1.21
C VAL A 7 40.95 22.12 1.92
N TRP A 8 41.23 21.83 3.19
CA TRP A 8 40.46 20.89 4.03
C TRP A 8 38.93 21.12 4.06
N PRO A 9 38.40 22.36 4.19
CA PRO A 9 36.95 22.57 4.19
C PRO A 9 36.30 22.32 2.83
N ARG A 10 37.04 22.50 1.72
CA ARG A 10 36.54 22.21 0.37
C ARG A 10 36.44 20.70 0.11
N PHE A 11 37.39 19.94 0.64
CA PHE A 11 37.33 18.47 0.60
C PHE A 11 36.17 17.92 1.43
N LEU A 12 35.93 18.47 2.64
CA LEU A 12 34.76 18.09 3.46
C LEU A 12 33.43 18.44 2.77
N LEU A 13 33.34 19.61 2.13
CA LEU A 13 32.14 20.01 1.40
C LEU A 13 31.88 19.11 0.18
N GLY A 14 32.93 18.74 -0.57
CA GLY A 14 32.82 17.79 -1.68
C GLY A 14 32.43 16.38 -1.21
N LEU A 15 32.98 15.93 -0.08
CA LEU A 15 32.63 14.63 0.50
C LEU A 15 31.19 14.61 1.02
N ALA A 16 30.72 15.70 1.63
CA ALA A 16 29.34 15.84 2.07
C ALA A 16 28.37 15.86 0.88
N ALA A 17 28.67 16.61 -0.19
CA ALA A 17 27.86 16.62 -1.41
C ALA A 17 27.82 15.24 -2.08
N THR A 18 28.96 14.55 -2.14
CA THR A 18 29.03 13.19 -2.71
C THR A 18 28.28 12.19 -1.85
N GLY A 19 28.44 12.23 -0.52
CA GLY A 19 27.71 11.39 0.42
C GLY A 19 26.20 11.66 0.39
N LEU A 20 25.77 12.91 0.19
CA LEU A 20 24.37 13.28 0.03
C LEU A 20 23.80 12.70 -1.28
N LEU A 21 24.50 12.86 -2.40
CA LEU A 21 24.09 12.33 -3.71
C LEU A 21 24.04 10.80 -3.71
N VAL A 22 25.01 10.15 -3.06
CA VAL A 22 25.07 8.69 -2.88
C VAL A 22 23.97 8.22 -1.93
N GLY A 23 23.71 8.91 -0.82
CA GLY A 23 22.62 8.62 0.11
C GLY A 23 21.24 8.70 -0.54
N LEU A 24 21.02 9.69 -1.43
CA LEU A 24 19.80 9.82 -2.23
C LEU A 24 19.64 8.66 -3.25
N MET A 25 20.72 8.23 -3.89
CA MET A 25 20.70 7.10 -4.82
C MET A 25 20.49 5.75 -4.09
N LEU A 26 21.09 5.57 -2.91
CA LEU A 26 20.88 4.39 -2.07
C LEU A 26 19.51 4.36 -1.40
N GLY A 27 18.92 5.52 -1.08
CA GLY A 27 17.56 5.59 -0.51
C GLY A 27 16.52 4.88 -1.38
N LYS A 28 16.67 4.93 -2.71
CA LYS A 28 15.81 4.21 -3.65
C LYS A 28 16.11 2.70 -3.74
N TRP A 29 17.36 2.30 -3.50
CA TRP A 29 17.79 0.92 -3.65
C TRP A 29 17.46 0.05 -2.43
N LEU A 30 17.28 0.68 -1.26
CA LEU A 30 16.84 0.01 -0.03
C LEU A 30 15.31 -0.05 0.15
N SER A 31 14.53 0.63 -0.69
CA SER A 31 13.08 0.43 -0.67
C SER A 31 12.77 -0.94 -1.27
N PRO A 32 12.21 -1.89 -0.48
CA PRO A 32 11.71 -3.13 -1.05
C PRO A 32 10.69 -2.72 -2.13
N GLY A 33 10.90 -3.16 -3.37
CA GLY A 33 10.00 -2.78 -4.47
C GLY A 33 8.54 -3.12 -4.16
N PRO A 34 7.60 -2.52 -4.89
CA PRO A 34 6.18 -2.57 -4.58
C PRO A 34 5.64 -4.00 -4.49
N ALA A 35 4.67 -4.22 -3.61
CA ALA A 35 3.98 -5.49 -3.48
C ALA A 35 3.06 -5.73 -4.70
N TYR A 36 3.19 -6.88 -5.33
CA TYR A 36 2.40 -7.25 -6.50
C TYR A 36 1.22 -8.13 -6.11
N LEU A 37 0.04 -7.69 -6.50
CA LEU A 37 -1.20 -8.44 -6.36
C LEU A 37 -1.22 -9.60 -7.36
N LEU A 38 -1.31 -10.81 -6.83
CA LEU A 38 -1.34 -12.06 -7.57
C LEU A 38 -2.78 -12.47 -7.92
N GLU A 39 -3.67 -12.44 -6.92
CA GLU A 39 -5.06 -12.87 -7.07
C GLU A 39 -5.96 -12.11 -6.09
N VAL A 40 -7.20 -11.85 -6.50
CA VAL A 40 -8.27 -11.42 -5.61
C VAL A 40 -9.32 -12.51 -5.57
N ARG A 41 -9.71 -12.91 -4.36
CA ARG A 41 -10.71 -13.93 -4.11
C ARG A 41 -11.82 -13.34 -3.25
N GLU A 42 -13.05 -13.53 -3.69
CA GLU A 42 -14.24 -13.18 -2.92
C GLU A 42 -14.40 -14.18 -1.77
N ALA A 43 -14.62 -13.69 -0.56
CA ALA A 43 -14.80 -14.48 0.65
C ALA A 43 -16.15 -14.16 1.29
N PRO A 44 -16.73 -15.06 2.10
CA PRO A 44 -17.94 -14.74 2.86
C PRO A 44 -17.68 -13.49 3.72
N ASN A 45 -18.46 -12.46 3.50
CA ASN A 45 -18.35 -11.16 4.16
C ASN A 45 -17.07 -10.36 3.92
N GLY A 46 -16.35 -10.60 2.81
CA GLY A 46 -15.09 -9.91 2.58
C GLY A 46 -14.37 -10.21 1.26
N LEU A 47 -13.17 -9.65 1.13
CA LEU A 47 -12.25 -9.91 0.04
C LEU A 47 -10.92 -10.43 0.58
N VAL A 48 -10.33 -11.40 -0.11
CA VAL A 48 -8.99 -11.89 0.16
C VAL A 48 -8.09 -11.52 -1.01
N LEU A 49 -7.07 -10.72 -0.75
CA LEU A 49 -6.06 -10.34 -1.72
C LEU A 49 -4.77 -11.09 -1.44
N TRP A 50 -4.23 -11.74 -2.46
CA TRP A 50 -2.96 -12.44 -2.40
C TRP A 50 -1.87 -11.59 -3.03
N PHE A 51 -0.79 -11.35 -2.30
CA PHE A 51 0.36 -10.58 -2.73
C PHE A 51 1.62 -11.47 -2.75
N ASP A 52 2.60 -11.11 -3.58
CA ASP A 52 3.91 -11.75 -3.61
C ASP A 52 4.70 -11.54 -2.30
N ARG A 53 4.49 -10.39 -1.63
CA ARG A 53 5.13 -9.97 -0.40
C ARG A 53 4.17 -9.18 0.49
N GLU A 54 4.59 -8.91 1.72
CA GLU A 54 3.86 -8.04 2.63
C GLU A 54 3.75 -6.60 2.07
N PRO A 55 2.54 -6.09 1.78
CA PRO A 55 2.33 -4.70 1.42
C PRO A 55 2.39 -3.81 2.66
N LEU A 56 2.56 -2.50 2.45
CA LEU A 56 2.39 -1.52 3.52
C LEU A 56 0.97 -1.60 4.13
N ALA A 57 0.87 -1.25 5.42
CA ALA A 57 -0.39 -1.31 6.15
C ALA A 57 -1.50 -0.51 5.43
N PRO A 58 -2.64 -1.14 5.11
CA PRO A 58 -3.69 -0.48 4.35
C PRO A 58 -4.37 0.62 5.18
N ARG A 59 -4.62 1.76 4.54
CA ARG A 59 -5.38 2.87 5.13
C ARG A 59 -6.85 2.76 4.77
N LEU A 60 -7.69 2.66 5.80
CA LEU A 60 -9.14 2.62 5.72
C LEU A 60 -9.69 4.05 5.82
N GLN A 61 -10.52 4.46 4.89
CA GLN A 61 -11.20 5.76 4.88
C GLN A 61 -12.68 5.55 4.58
N THR A 62 -13.56 5.99 5.47
CA THR A 62 -15.01 5.94 5.24
C THR A 62 -15.51 7.31 4.76
N LEU A 63 -16.27 7.31 3.66
CA LEU A 63 -16.79 8.48 2.96
C LEU A 63 -18.28 8.26 2.69
N ASP A 64 -19.18 8.84 3.49
CA ASP A 64 -20.65 8.89 3.28
C ASP A 64 -21.27 7.70 2.51
N GLY A 65 -21.16 6.48 3.06
CA GLY A 65 -21.73 5.25 2.46
C GLY A 65 -20.78 4.48 1.52
N ALA A 66 -19.58 4.99 1.29
CA ALA A 66 -18.48 4.30 0.64
C ALA A 66 -17.31 4.09 1.60
N LEU A 67 -16.60 2.99 1.43
CA LEU A 67 -15.38 2.69 2.15
C LEU A 67 -14.25 2.58 1.12
N LEU A 68 -13.20 3.37 1.32
CA LEU A 68 -12.01 3.38 0.50
C LEU A 68 -10.86 2.73 1.29
N VAL A 69 -10.22 1.75 0.69
CA VAL A 69 -9.01 1.13 1.22
C VAL A 69 -7.87 1.45 0.28
N GLN A 70 -6.84 2.10 0.80
CA GLN A 70 -5.63 2.43 0.06
C GLN A 70 -4.48 1.57 0.53
N LEU A 71 -3.83 0.87 -0.40
CA LEU A 71 -2.58 0.15 -0.19
C LEU A 71 -1.46 0.92 -0.91
N ASP A 72 -0.56 1.53 -0.15
CA ASP A 72 0.59 2.21 -0.74
C ASP A 72 1.67 1.21 -1.16
N ASP A 73 2.46 1.60 -2.15
CA ASP A 73 3.56 0.80 -2.71
C ASP A 73 3.09 -0.61 -3.10
N ALA A 74 1.89 -0.67 -3.67
CA ALA A 74 1.27 -1.90 -4.13
C ALA A 74 0.81 -1.73 -5.57
N GLN A 75 1.02 -2.77 -6.39
CA GLN A 75 0.67 -2.82 -7.80
C GLN A 75 -0.21 -4.02 -8.11
N GLY A 76 -1.15 -3.88 -9.03
CA GLY A 76 -2.06 -4.96 -9.38
C GLY A 76 -2.96 -4.63 -10.57
N ALA A 77 -3.62 -5.66 -11.09
CA ALA A 77 -4.62 -5.49 -12.13
C ALA A 77 -5.88 -4.83 -11.56
N ALA A 78 -6.48 -3.92 -12.33
CA ALA A 78 -7.78 -3.37 -11.99
C ALA A 78 -8.84 -4.48 -12.08
N GLN A 79 -9.66 -4.60 -11.04
CA GLN A 79 -10.68 -5.64 -10.92
C GLN A 79 -11.93 -5.04 -10.28
N ALA A 80 -13.08 -5.64 -10.55
CA ALA A 80 -14.32 -5.21 -9.94
C ALA A 80 -15.24 -6.42 -9.77
N GLY A 81 -16.08 -6.35 -8.75
CA GLY A 81 -17.03 -7.41 -8.46
C GLY A 81 -18.12 -6.93 -7.53
N ARG A 82 -18.92 -7.89 -7.08
CA ARG A 82 -20.02 -7.65 -6.16
C ARG A 82 -19.98 -8.72 -5.08
N LEU A 83 -20.22 -8.29 -3.86
CA LEU A 83 -20.26 -9.16 -2.71
C LEU A 83 -21.63 -9.06 -2.06
N ALA A 84 -22.23 -10.20 -1.73
CA ALA A 84 -23.42 -10.22 -0.90
C ALA A 84 -22.98 -10.14 0.57
N LEU A 85 -23.37 -9.07 1.27
CA LEU A 85 -23.30 -8.99 2.73
C LEU A 85 -24.70 -9.14 3.31
N ASP A 86 -24.76 -9.46 4.60
CA ASP A 86 -26.03 -9.51 5.36
C ASP A 86 -26.81 -8.18 5.29
N GLN A 87 -26.07 -7.07 5.11
CA GLN A 87 -26.60 -5.70 5.01
C GLN A 87 -27.18 -5.36 3.61
N GLY A 88 -26.84 -6.14 2.58
CA GLY A 88 -27.13 -5.86 1.17
C GLY A 88 -25.98 -6.18 0.20
N GLU A 89 -26.21 -5.91 -1.09
CA GLU A 89 -25.18 -6.05 -2.13
C GLU A 89 -24.15 -4.91 -2.02
N VAL A 90 -22.87 -5.26 -1.92
CA VAL A 90 -21.75 -4.31 -1.90
C VAL A 90 -20.96 -4.45 -3.19
N ARG A 91 -20.84 -3.36 -3.93
CA ARG A 91 -19.98 -3.32 -5.11
C ARG A 91 -18.57 -2.96 -4.69
N TRP A 92 -17.60 -3.75 -5.12
CA TRP A 92 -16.20 -3.46 -4.89
C TRP A 92 -15.48 -3.22 -6.21
N ARG A 93 -14.47 -2.34 -6.18
CA ARG A 93 -13.64 -2.04 -7.33
C ARG A 93 -12.22 -1.73 -6.88
N LEU A 94 -11.29 -2.48 -7.43
CA LEU A 94 -9.86 -2.30 -7.31
C LEU A 94 -9.33 -1.55 -8.54
N ARG A 95 -8.56 -0.49 -8.31
CA ARG A 95 -7.91 0.29 -9.35
C ARG A 95 -6.51 0.68 -8.91
N MET A 96 -5.60 0.82 -9.87
CA MET A 96 -4.34 1.50 -9.67
C MET A 96 -4.58 3.01 -9.59
N ALA A 97 -3.88 3.67 -8.66
CA ALA A 97 -3.80 5.12 -8.56
C ALA A 97 -2.37 5.50 -8.19
N ASP A 98 -1.65 6.11 -9.13
CA ASP A 98 -0.23 6.43 -9.01
C ASP A 98 0.59 5.21 -8.58
N SER A 99 1.14 5.23 -7.36
CA SER A 99 1.95 4.15 -6.76
C SER A 99 1.17 3.36 -5.69
N ALA A 100 -0.16 3.40 -5.73
CA ALA A 100 -1.02 2.76 -4.76
C ALA A 100 -2.16 1.97 -5.44
N LEU A 101 -2.61 0.93 -4.75
CA LEU A 101 -3.86 0.24 -5.08
C LEU A 101 -5.00 0.84 -4.26
N LEU A 102 -6.04 1.29 -4.94
CA LEU A 102 -7.27 1.77 -4.32
C LEU A 102 -8.38 0.73 -4.49
N LEU A 103 -8.91 0.26 -3.38
CA LEU A 103 -10.06 -0.62 -3.30
C LEU A 103 -11.25 0.16 -2.74
N SER A 104 -12.22 0.47 -3.59
CA SER A 104 -13.45 1.15 -3.20
C SER A 104 -14.59 0.17 -3.02
N PHE A 105 -15.27 0.24 -1.90
CA PHE A 105 -16.52 -0.45 -1.59
C PHE A 105 -17.65 0.56 -1.55
N VAL A 106 -18.74 0.27 -2.26
CA VAL A 106 -19.94 1.12 -2.31
C VAL A 106 -21.13 0.28 -1.88
N ALA A 107 -21.84 0.76 -0.86
CA ALA A 107 -23.04 0.13 -0.33
C ALA A 107 -24.14 1.16 -0.05
N THR A 108 -25.34 0.67 0.21
CA THR A 108 -26.51 1.48 0.57
C THR A 108 -26.52 1.90 2.05
N ARG A 109 -25.59 1.36 2.85
CA ARG A 109 -25.46 1.58 4.30
C ARG A 109 -24.00 1.85 4.66
N PRO A 110 -23.72 2.54 5.77
CA PRO A 110 -22.35 2.76 6.22
C PRO A 110 -21.65 1.42 6.50
N LEU A 111 -20.44 1.28 5.98
CA LEU A 111 -19.62 0.09 6.10
C LEU A 111 -18.37 0.37 6.94
N ARG A 112 -17.98 -0.62 7.73
CA ARG A 112 -16.67 -0.73 8.36
C ARG A 112 -15.92 -1.87 7.68
N ALA A 113 -14.63 -1.70 7.45
CA ALA A 113 -13.77 -2.83 7.16
C ALA A 113 -12.68 -3.00 8.21
N GLU A 114 -12.34 -4.24 8.43
CA GLU A 114 -11.18 -4.67 9.17
C GLU A 114 -10.29 -5.44 8.20
N TRP A 115 -8.98 -5.24 8.30
CA TRP A 115 -8.02 -5.96 7.49
C TRP A 115 -7.14 -6.81 8.40
N ARG A 116 -6.73 -7.96 7.88
CA ARG A 116 -5.79 -8.86 8.55
C ARG A 116 -4.78 -9.37 7.54
N GLY A 117 -3.51 -9.05 7.76
CA GLY A 117 -2.39 -9.58 7.00
C GLY A 117 -1.83 -10.85 7.64
N GLU A 118 -1.54 -11.86 6.84
CA GLU A 118 -0.88 -13.09 7.28
C GLU A 118 0.02 -13.65 6.16
N ALA A 119 1.23 -14.08 6.51
CA ALA A 119 2.09 -14.83 5.60
C ALA A 119 1.59 -16.27 5.49
N ARG A 120 1.29 -16.74 4.28
CA ARG A 120 0.82 -18.11 4.03
C ARG A 120 1.57 -18.72 2.85
N GLY A 121 2.39 -19.73 3.13
CA GLY A 121 3.05 -20.53 2.09
C GLY A 121 4.04 -19.75 1.21
N GLY A 122 4.69 -18.72 1.74
CA GLY A 122 5.61 -17.86 0.98
C GLY A 122 4.93 -16.75 0.18
N GLN A 123 3.60 -16.64 0.27
CA GLN A 123 2.83 -15.50 -0.24
C GLN A 123 2.26 -14.72 0.93
N TRP A 124 1.86 -13.48 0.68
CA TRP A 124 1.16 -12.68 1.67
C TRP A 124 -0.33 -12.65 1.40
N ARG A 125 -1.14 -12.92 2.41
CA ARG A 125 -2.60 -12.94 2.33
C ARG A 125 -3.14 -11.77 3.14
N LEU A 126 -3.87 -10.89 2.46
CA LEU A 126 -4.60 -9.80 3.09
C LEU A 126 -6.10 -10.12 3.04
N GLU A 127 -6.69 -10.42 4.21
CA GLU A 127 -8.12 -10.63 4.35
C GLU A 127 -8.77 -9.31 4.78
N LEU A 128 -9.65 -8.76 3.93
CA LEU A 128 -10.53 -7.67 4.26
C LEU A 128 -11.91 -8.21 4.63
N ARG A 129 -12.32 -7.96 5.86
CA ARG A 129 -13.65 -8.25 6.36
C ARG A 129 -14.48 -6.99 6.35
N LEU A 130 -15.69 -7.08 5.82
CA LEU A 130 -16.65 -5.99 5.75
C LEU A 130 -17.76 -6.28 6.74
N ALA A 131 -18.10 -5.28 7.54
CA ALA A 131 -19.23 -5.30 8.46
C ALA A 131 -20.05 -4.01 8.28
N GLY A 132 -21.34 -4.05 8.60
CA GLY A 132 -22.11 -2.82 8.76
C GLY A 132 -21.56 -2.00 9.91
N ALA A 133 -21.46 -0.70 9.72
CA ALA A 133 -21.30 0.21 10.84
C ALA A 133 -22.70 0.45 11.42
N GLU A 134 -22.94 -0.04 12.63
CA GLU A 134 -24.19 0.18 13.39
C GLU A 134 -24.33 1.63 13.84
#